data_AF-A0A520F8P3-F1
#
_entry.id   AF-A0A520F8P3-F1
#
_cell.length_a   1.000
_cell.length_b   1.000
_cell.length_c   1.000
_cell.angle_alpha   90.00
_cell.angle_beta   90.00
_cell.angle_gamma   90.00
#
_symmetry.space_group_name_H-M   'P 1'
#
loop_
_entity.id
_entity.type
_entity.pdbx_description
1 polymer ?
#
loop_
_entity_poly.entity_id
_entity_poly.type
_entity_poly.pdbx_seq_one_letter_code
_entity_poly.pdbx_strand_id
1 'polypeptide(L)'
;MAVDFSWSQFLWIVFVFVGVPSTFWALLLWALFSRLRERPGKGSMGLWATGSLAGASGFAACAGWLSWSADYRGEFRGPGLPAPNAFPSWQVAACGATVVLLCLLAAHLSRWANTGGHVAALGTTAGFSTAFCISASTDVTGQSGVGVILCMMGWGTSLTLLMLVRNVVGGRKRPAVEP
;
A
#
# COMPACT_ATOMS: atom_id res chain seq x y z
N MET A 1 24.89 17.49 10.60
CA MET A 1 24.15 17.20 11.85
C MET A 1 23.60 15.79 11.71
N ALA A 2 24.05 14.85 12.55
CA ALA A 2 23.49 13.50 12.55
C ALA A 2 22.04 13.62 13.04
N VAL A 3 21.09 13.22 12.21
CA VAL A 3 19.69 13.16 12.59
C VAL A 3 19.55 11.91 13.45
N ASP A 4 19.39 12.08 14.76
CA ASP A 4 19.15 10.95 15.67
C ASP A 4 17.78 10.35 15.35
N PHE A 5 17.79 9.23 14.63
CA PHE A 5 16.56 8.50 14.31
C PHE A 5 15.94 7.94 15.59
N SER A 6 14.83 8.53 16.01
CA SER A 6 14.08 8.08 17.18
C SER A 6 13.07 7.00 16.81
N TRP A 7 13.33 5.77 17.26
CA TRP A 7 12.41 4.63 17.09
C TRP A 7 11.02 4.89 17.70
N SER A 8 10.95 5.58 18.83
CA SER A 8 9.67 5.89 19.47
C SER A 8 8.85 6.87 18.63
N GLN A 9 9.50 7.88 18.06
CA GLN A 9 8.86 8.85 17.17
C GLN A 9 8.38 8.17 15.88
N PHE A 10 9.21 7.31 15.28
CA PHE A 10 8.82 6.52 14.11
C PHE A 10 7.59 5.65 14.40
N LEU A 11 7.61 4.86 15.48
CA LEU A 11 6.48 3.99 15.84
C LEU A 11 5.20 4.79 16.13
N TRP A 12 5.32 5.97 16.75
CA TRP A 12 4.18 6.84 17.01
C TRP A 12 3.58 7.42 15.73
N ILE A 13 4.41 7.88 14.80
CA ILE A 13 3.98 8.38 13.49
C ILE A 13 3.29 7.26 12.71
N VAL A 14 3.88 6.06 12.66
CA VAL A 14 3.27 4.91 12.00
C VAL A 14 1.92 4.56 12.65
N PHE A 15 1.84 4.54 13.98
CA PHE A 15 0.60 4.25 14.69
C PHE A 15 -0.51 5.27 14.35
N VAL A 16 -0.21 6.57 14.44
CA VAL A 16 -1.19 7.64 14.24
C VAL A 16 -1.60 7.77 12.77
N PHE A 17 -0.64 7.76 11.84
CA PHE A 17 -0.92 8.08 10.43
C PHE A 17 -1.22 6.84 9.57
N VAL A 18 -0.76 5.66 9.98
CA VAL A 18 -1.02 4.41 9.24
C VAL A 18 -1.97 3.52 10.03
N GLY A 19 -1.69 3.28 11.32
CA GLY A 19 -2.49 2.39 12.16
C GLY A 19 -3.94 2.85 12.32
N VAL A 20 -4.17 4.09 12.77
CA VAL A 20 -5.53 4.62 13.00
C VAL A 20 -6.37 4.66 11.70
N PRO A 21 -5.88 5.20 10.57
CA PRO A 21 -6.68 5.20 9.34
C PRO A 21 -6.88 3.79 8.75
N SER A 22 -5.88 2.90 8.85
CA SER A 22 -6.01 1.53 8.36
C SER A 22 -7.02 0.73 9.18
N THR A 23 -7.01 0.88 10.50
CA THR A 23 -8.00 0.21 11.38
C THR A 23 -9.40 0.73 11.12
N PHE A 24 -9.57 2.05 10.99
CA PHE A 24 -10.86 2.63 10.60
C PHE A 24 -11.36 2.09 9.25
N TRP A 25 -10.49 2.04 8.24
CA TRP A 25 -10.82 1.49 6.93
C TRP A 25 -11.13 -0.01 6.98
N ALA A 26 -10.37 -0.79 7.76
CA ALA A 26 -10.62 -2.21 7.96
C ALA A 26 -11.98 -2.47 8.61
N LEU A 27 -12.35 -1.67 9.62
CA LEU A 27 -13.67 -1.75 10.27
C LEU A 27 -14.80 -1.37 9.31
N LEU A 28 -14.60 -0.35 8.47
CA LEU A 28 -15.56 0.05 7.45
C LEU A 28 -15.76 -1.07 6.40
N LEU A 29 -14.67 -1.64 5.89
CA LEU A 29 -14.71 -2.79 4.98
C LEU A 29 -15.39 -3.99 5.66
N TRP A 30 -15.06 -4.28 6.91
CA TRP A 30 -15.70 -5.35 7.66
C TRP A 30 -17.20 -5.11 7.84
N ALA A 31 -17.63 -3.89 8.17
CA ALA A 31 -19.06 -3.55 8.28
C ALA A 31 -19.80 -3.75 6.94
N LEU A 32 -19.18 -3.35 5.82
CA LEU A 32 -19.75 -3.49 4.47
C LEU A 32 -19.81 -4.95 4.01
N PHE A 33 -18.75 -5.74 4.26
CA PHE A 33 -18.62 -7.09 3.74
C PHE A 33 -19.09 -8.19 4.70
N SER A 34 -19.24 -7.93 6.00
CA SER A 34 -19.76 -8.89 6.98
C SER A 34 -21.15 -9.42 6.65
N ARG A 35 -21.92 -8.67 5.85
CA ARG A 35 -23.27 -9.03 5.40
C ARG A 35 -23.29 -9.70 4.02
N LEU A 36 -22.17 -9.71 3.30
CA LEU A 36 -22.09 -10.23 1.93
C LEU A 36 -21.58 -11.68 1.96
N ARG A 37 -22.34 -12.59 1.36
CA ARG A 37 -21.93 -14.00 1.24
C ARG A 37 -20.78 -14.09 0.23
N GLU A 38 -19.56 -14.24 0.73
CA GLU A 38 -18.37 -14.25 -0.11
C GLU A 38 -18.26 -15.54 -0.93
N ARG A 39 -17.95 -15.38 -2.21
CA ARG A 39 -17.58 -16.50 -3.06
C ARG A 39 -16.10 -16.85 -2.82
N PRO A 40 -15.76 -18.14 -2.71
CA PRO A 40 -14.36 -18.55 -2.69
C PRO A 40 -13.67 -18.08 -3.97
N GLY A 41 -12.53 -17.43 -3.79
CA GLY A 41 -11.61 -17.00 -4.85
C GLY A 41 -10.76 -18.16 -5.37
N LYS A 42 -9.74 -17.83 -6.17
CA LYS A 42 -8.86 -18.81 -6.83
C LYS A 42 -7.63 -19.19 -5.98
N GLY A 43 -7.31 -18.41 -4.96
CA GLY A 43 -6.13 -18.60 -4.11
C GLY A 43 -6.39 -19.43 -2.85
N SER A 44 -5.32 -19.67 -2.07
CA SER A 44 -5.36 -20.43 -0.82
C SER A 44 -5.08 -19.59 0.43
N MET A 45 -4.57 -18.35 0.27
CA MET A 45 -4.15 -17.52 1.40
C MET A 45 -5.35 -16.94 2.16
N GLY A 46 -5.31 -17.04 3.50
CA GLY A 46 -6.27 -16.36 4.37
C GLY A 46 -6.15 -14.84 4.30
N LEU A 47 -7.15 -14.13 4.83
CA LEU A 47 -7.19 -12.65 4.81
C LEU A 47 -5.97 -12.03 5.52
N TRP A 48 -5.59 -12.57 6.68
CA TRP A 48 -4.40 -12.13 7.41
C TRP A 48 -3.12 -12.28 6.59
N ALA A 49 -2.89 -13.46 6.00
CA ALA A 49 -1.72 -13.70 5.17
C ALA A 49 -1.71 -12.80 3.92
N THR A 50 -2.88 -12.54 3.32
CA THR A 50 -3.04 -11.62 2.19
C THR A 50 -2.65 -10.20 2.58
N GLY A 51 -3.16 -9.71 3.71
CA GLY A 51 -2.87 -8.37 4.22
C GLY A 51 -1.41 -8.19 4.60
N SER A 52 -0.81 -9.16 5.29
CA SER A 52 0.61 -9.12 5.67
C SER A 52 1.54 -9.15 4.46
N LEU A 53 1.26 -10.01 3.47
CA LEU A 53 2.03 -10.05 2.23
C LEU A 53 1.90 -8.75 1.44
N ALA A 54 0.68 -8.21 1.34
CA ALA A 54 0.41 -6.95 0.69
C ALA A 54 1.12 -5.77 1.39
N GLY A 55 1.14 -5.76 2.72
CA GLY A 55 1.88 -4.77 3.51
C GLY A 55 3.39 -4.86 3.32
N ALA A 56 3.96 -6.05 3.46
CA ALA A 56 5.40 -6.25 3.25
C ALA A 56 5.83 -5.86 1.82
N SER A 57 5.04 -6.25 0.82
CA SER A 57 5.32 -5.92 -0.59
C SER A 57 5.14 -4.44 -0.90
N GLY A 58 4.14 -3.77 -0.34
CA GLY A 58 3.95 -2.32 -0.46
C GLY A 58 5.11 -1.53 0.17
N PHE A 59 5.56 -1.96 1.35
CA PHE A 59 6.73 -1.39 2.01
C PHE A 59 8.00 -1.61 1.17
N ALA A 60 8.24 -2.84 0.72
CA ALA A 60 9.40 -3.19 -0.09
C ALA A 60 9.43 -2.45 -1.44
N ALA A 61 8.28 -2.23 -2.07
CA ALA A 61 8.18 -1.44 -3.30
C ALA A 61 8.56 0.02 -3.06
N CYS A 62 8.05 0.62 -1.98
CA CYS A 62 8.38 2.00 -1.64
C CYS A 62 9.86 2.15 -1.26
N ALA A 63 10.35 1.32 -0.33
CA ALA A 63 11.73 1.35 0.11
C ALA A 63 12.70 0.99 -1.03
N GLY A 64 12.38 -0.01 -1.84
CA GLY A 64 13.22 -0.45 -2.95
C GLY A 64 13.32 0.58 -4.08
N TRP A 65 12.24 1.28 -4.40
CA TRP A 65 12.26 2.29 -5.46
C TRP A 65 12.65 3.68 -4.99
N LEU A 66 12.29 4.11 -3.78
CA LEU A 66 12.51 5.49 -3.32
C LEU A 66 13.69 5.64 -2.36
N SER A 67 14.40 4.56 -2.00
CA SER A 67 15.64 4.67 -1.20
C SER A 67 16.81 5.21 -1.99
N TRP A 68 16.78 5.14 -3.33
CA TRP A 68 17.83 5.61 -4.23
C TRP A 68 17.25 6.59 -5.25
N SER A 69 18.08 7.35 -5.92
CA SER A 69 17.64 8.20 -7.05
C SER A 69 18.65 8.13 -8.18
N ALA A 70 18.15 7.94 -9.40
CA ALA A 70 18.91 8.30 -10.59
C ALA A 70 18.81 9.82 -10.79
N ASP A 71 19.91 10.55 -10.63
CA ASP A 71 19.93 11.98 -10.92
C ASP A 71 19.73 12.19 -12.44
N TYR A 72 19.11 13.30 -12.84
CA TYR A 72 18.83 13.63 -14.24
C TYR A 72 20.11 13.75 -15.10
N ARG A 73 21.27 13.84 -14.44
CA ARG A 73 22.61 13.93 -15.04
C ARG A 73 23.34 12.58 -15.15
N GLY A 74 22.70 11.46 -14.78
CA GLY A 74 23.26 10.12 -14.89
C GLY A 74 24.08 9.64 -13.68
N GLU A 75 24.10 10.41 -12.59
CA GLU A 75 24.72 9.98 -11.34
C GLU A 75 23.73 9.16 -10.49
N PHE A 76 24.15 7.98 -10.07
CA PHE A 76 23.37 7.12 -9.18
C PHE A 76 23.67 7.52 -7.73
N ARG A 77 22.71 8.14 -7.04
CA ARG A 77 22.77 8.25 -5.58
C ARG A 77 22.32 6.93 -4.99
N GLY A 78 23.27 6.21 -4.39
CA GLY A 78 23.03 4.96 -3.69
C GLY A 78 22.05 5.11 -2.51
N PRO A 79 21.56 3.98 -1.97
CA PRO A 79 20.59 3.98 -0.88
C PRO A 79 21.16 4.68 0.36
N GLY A 80 20.50 5.75 0.80
CA GLY A 80 20.99 6.56 1.91
C GLY A 80 19.93 7.50 2.48
N LEU A 81 20.08 7.83 3.76
CA LEU A 81 19.35 8.92 4.42
C LEU A 81 20.24 10.17 4.41
N PRO A 82 19.70 11.37 4.10
CA PRO A 82 18.31 11.68 3.80
C PRO A 82 17.90 11.22 2.39
N ALA A 83 16.66 10.72 2.26
CA ALA A 83 16.12 10.28 0.98
C ALA A 83 16.13 11.44 -0.04
N PRO A 84 16.47 11.19 -1.32
CA PRO A 84 16.46 12.21 -2.36
C PRO A 84 15.08 12.88 -2.47
N ASN A 85 15.00 14.21 -2.44
CA ASN A 85 13.73 14.94 -2.56
C ASN A 85 13.28 15.14 -4.02
N ALA A 86 14.08 14.68 -4.99
CA ALA A 86 13.79 14.76 -6.41
C ALA A 86 13.98 13.38 -7.03
N PHE A 87 12.90 12.82 -7.54
CA PHE A 87 12.90 11.55 -8.27
C PHE A 87 12.52 11.80 -9.72
N PRO A 88 13.20 11.16 -10.69
CA PRO A 88 12.81 11.24 -12.08
C PRO A 88 11.43 10.59 -12.28
N SER A 89 10.62 11.15 -13.19
CA SER A 89 9.23 10.74 -13.42
C SER A 89 9.08 9.26 -13.76
N TRP A 90 10.05 8.67 -14.47
CA TRP A 90 10.06 7.25 -14.80
C TRP A 90 10.19 6.35 -13.56
N GLN A 91 10.97 6.77 -12.55
CA GLN A 91 11.19 6.01 -11.32
C GLN A 91 9.94 6.03 -10.45
N VAL A 92 9.26 7.17 -10.39
CA VAL A 92 7.95 7.30 -9.74
C VAL A 92 6.90 6.43 -10.45
N ALA A 93 6.88 6.44 -11.79
CA ALA A 93 5.98 5.59 -12.57
C ALA A 93 6.27 4.09 -12.38
N ALA A 94 7.54 3.69 -12.35
CA ALA A 94 7.95 2.30 -12.11
C ALA A 94 7.60 1.83 -10.69
N CYS A 95 7.79 2.69 -9.69
CA CYS A 95 7.36 2.45 -8.32
C CYS A 95 5.84 2.22 -8.28
N GLY A 96 5.07 3.13 -8.87
CA GLY A 96 3.61 3.02 -8.91
C GLY A 96 3.12 1.75 -9.61
N ALA A 97 3.70 1.40 -10.75
CA ALA A 97 3.39 0.17 -11.46
C ALA A 97 3.71 -1.08 -10.62
N THR A 98 4.84 -1.09 -9.91
CA THR A 98 5.25 -2.19 -9.03
C THR A 98 4.26 -2.38 -7.88
N VAL A 99 3.83 -1.29 -7.24
CA VAL A 99 2.83 -1.32 -6.15
C VAL A 99 1.50 -1.90 -6.64
N VAL A 100 1.03 -1.47 -7.81
CA VAL A 100 -0.21 -1.99 -8.43
C VAL A 100 -0.09 -3.48 -8.73
N LEU A 101 1.02 -3.91 -9.34
CA LEU A 101 1.25 -5.32 -9.69
C LEU A 101 1.33 -6.21 -8.44
N LEU A 102 2.04 -5.78 -7.40
CA LEU A 102 2.14 -6.52 -6.14
C LEU A 102 0.80 -6.60 -5.40
N CYS A 103 0.01 -5.51 -5.42
CA CYS A 103 -1.34 -5.52 -4.89
C CYS A 103 -2.24 -6.51 -5.63
N LEU A 104 -2.21 -6.51 -6.97
CA LEU A 104 -2.97 -7.46 -7.79
C LEU A 104 -2.52 -8.92 -7.55
N LEU A 105 -1.21 -9.14 -7.38
CA LEU A 105 -0.66 -10.47 -7.07
C LEU A 105 -1.16 -10.95 -5.70
N ALA A 106 -1.04 -10.13 -4.65
CA ALA A 106 -1.56 -10.47 -3.32
C ALA A 106 -3.07 -10.76 -3.37
N ALA A 107 -3.82 -9.93 -4.10
CA ALA A 107 -5.25 -10.11 -4.30
C ALA A 107 -5.62 -11.33 -5.16
N HIS A 108 -4.71 -11.85 -5.98
CA HIS A 108 -4.89 -13.08 -6.76
C HIS A 108 -4.57 -14.34 -5.93
N LEU A 109 -3.61 -14.25 -5.00
CA LEU A 109 -3.25 -15.34 -4.09
C LEU A 109 -4.25 -15.53 -2.94
N SER A 110 -5.14 -14.56 -2.72
CA SER A 110 -6.15 -14.63 -1.66
C SER A 110 -7.24 -15.67 -1.95
N ARG A 111 -7.66 -16.36 -0.88
CA ARG A 111 -8.78 -17.31 -0.89
C ARG A 111 -10.13 -16.66 -1.13
N TRP A 112 -10.23 -15.35 -0.97
CA TRP A 112 -11.49 -14.62 -1.01
C TRP A 112 -11.48 -13.63 -2.17
N ALA A 113 -12.41 -13.77 -3.11
CA ALA A 113 -12.38 -12.99 -4.35
C ALA A 113 -12.62 -11.48 -4.12
N ASN A 114 -13.59 -11.16 -3.26
CA ASN A 114 -13.96 -9.78 -2.95
C ASN A 114 -13.18 -9.30 -1.71
N THR A 115 -13.33 -10.07 -0.63
CA THR A 115 -12.64 -9.98 0.67
C THR A 115 -11.16 -9.66 0.54
N GLY A 116 -10.48 -10.58 -0.14
CA GLY A 116 -9.04 -10.58 -0.31
C GLY A 116 -8.51 -9.42 -1.13
N GLY A 117 -9.27 -8.93 -2.11
CA GLY A 117 -8.88 -7.76 -2.90
C GLY A 117 -8.80 -6.51 -2.05
N HIS A 118 -9.84 -6.22 -1.26
CA HIS A 118 -9.85 -5.05 -0.39
C HIS A 118 -8.82 -5.14 0.74
N VAL A 119 -8.60 -6.33 1.29
CA VAL A 119 -7.54 -6.55 2.28
C VAL A 119 -6.14 -6.39 1.67
N ALA A 120 -5.93 -6.82 0.43
CA ALA A 120 -4.68 -6.56 -0.29
C ALA A 120 -4.48 -5.06 -0.54
N ALA A 121 -5.51 -4.34 -0.97
CA ALA A 121 -5.45 -2.89 -1.17
C ALA A 121 -5.10 -2.13 0.12
N LEU A 122 -5.77 -2.48 1.23
CA LEU A 122 -5.47 -1.90 2.54
C LEU A 122 -4.05 -2.24 3.00
N GLY A 123 -3.64 -3.49 2.89
CA GLY A 123 -2.30 -3.94 3.27
C GLY A 123 -1.22 -3.19 2.48
N THR A 124 -1.32 -3.17 1.15
CA THR A 124 -0.36 -2.45 0.28
C THR A 124 -0.31 -0.95 0.59
N THR A 125 -1.45 -0.31 0.81
CA THR A 125 -1.53 1.11 1.18
C THR A 125 -0.83 1.38 2.51
N ALA A 126 -1.08 0.54 3.52
CA ALA A 126 -0.48 0.67 4.83
C ALA A 126 1.04 0.46 4.77
N GLY A 127 1.51 -0.58 4.07
CA GLY A 127 2.93 -0.85 3.90
C GLY A 127 3.68 0.26 3.16
N PHE A 128 3.11 0.73 2.05
CA PHE A 128 3.68 1.83 1.27
C PHE A 128 3.77 3.12 2.09
N SER A 129 2.70 3.48 2.81
CA SER A 129 2.68 4.69 3.63
C SER A 129 3.60 4.60 4.85
N THR A 130 3.82 3.39 5.40
CA THR A 130 4.79 3.14 6.47
C THR A 130 6.21 3.48 6.03
N ALA A 131 6.57 3.20 4.78
CA ALA A 131 7.89 3.59 4.27
C ALA A 131 8.03 5.12 4.18
N PHE A 132 6.97 5.86 3.86
CA PHE A 132 6.96 7.33 3.92
C PHE A 132 7.11 7.88 5.35
N CYS A 133 6.65 7.15 6.37
CA CYS A 133 6.84 7.55 7.77
C CYS A 133 8.32 7.59 8.20
N ILE A 134 9.23 6.88 7.51
CA ILE A 134 10.67 6.97 7.76
C ILE A 134 11.14 8.40 7.48
N SER A 135 10.79 8.96 6.33
CA SER A 135 11.12 10.34 5.99
C SER A 135 10.41 11.34 6.91
N ALA A 136 9.17 11.05 7.32
CA ALA A 136 8.44 11.91 8.24
C ALA A 136 9.03 11.93 9.66
N SER A 137 9.66 10.83 10.10
CA SER A 137 10.33 10.76 11.40
C SER A 137 11.60 11.60 11.48
N THR A 138 12.18 11.96 10.34
CA THR A 138 13.41 12.78 10.25
C THR A 138 13.13 14.26 10.00
N ASP A 139 11.87 14.64 9.79
CA ASP A 139 11.46 16.00 9.44
C ASP A 139 10.87 16.72 10.66
N VAL A 140 11.27 17.99 10.83
CA VAL A 140 10.98 18.81 12.02
C VAL A 140 9.77 19.73 11.80
N THR A 141 9.29 19.84 10.55
CA THR A 141 8.31 20.85 10.13
C THR A 141 6.84 20.38 10.19
N GLY A 142 6.60 19.10 10.44
CA GLY A 142 5.26 18.50 10.46
C GLY A 142 4.59 18.36 9.08
N GLN A 143 5.16 18.93 8.01
CA GLN A 143 4.62 18.83 6.64
C GLN A 143 4.67 17.41 6.09
N SER A 144 5.71 16.65 6.43
CA SER A 144 5.83 15.24 6.04
C SER A 144 4.66 14.38 6.52
N GLY A 145 4.03 14.69 7.66
CA GLY A 145 2.82 14.02 8.13
C GLY A 145 1.62 14.20 7.20
N VAL A 146 1.46 15.39 6.60
CA VAL A 146 0.43 15.65 5.58
C VAL A 146 0.68 14.80 4.34
N GLY A 147 1.95 14.65 3.94
CA GLY A 147 2.36 13.76 2.85
C GLY A 147 1.94 12.31 3.09
N VAL A 148 2.10 11.80 4.32
CA VAL A 148 1.67 10.43 4.69
C VAL A 148 0.15 10.29 4.60
N ILE A 149 -0.63 11.27 5.05
CA ILE A 149 -2.10 11.25 4.93
C ILE A 149 -2.54 11.25 3.47
N LEU A 150 -1.98 12.15 2.65
CA LEU A 150 -2.30 12.23 1.23
C LEU A 150 -1.92 10.93 0.51
N CYS A 151 -0.80 10.32 0.88
CA CYS A 151 -0.37 9.01 0.39
C CYS A 151 -1.38 7.91 0.75
N MET A 152 -1.80 7.84 2.02
CA MET A 152 -2.82 6.89 2.48
C MET A 152 -4.14 7.06 1.74
N MET A 153 -4.62 8.30 1.57
CA MET A 153 -5.86 8.58 0.83
C MET A 153 -5.74 8.24 -0.65
N GLY A 154 -4.65 8.65 -1.30
CA GLY A 154 -4.41 8.42 -2.72
C GLY A 154 -4.30 6.94 -3.06
N TRP A 155 -3.43 6.19 -2.36
CA TRP A 155 -3.29 4.76 -2.57
C TRP A 155 -4.51 3.97 -2.10
N GLY A 156 -5.07 4.33 -0.95
CA GLY A 156 -6.24 3.65 -0.39
C GLY A 156 -7.45 3.72 -1.32
N THR A 157 -7.75 4.91 -1.86
CA THR A 157 -8.84 5.08 -2.83
C THR A 157 -8.52 4.40 -4.17
N SER A 158 -7.32 4.61 -4.72
CA SER A 158 -6.93 4.07 -6.03
C SER A 158 -6.93 2.53 -6.06
N LEU A 159 -6.32 1.89 -5.06
CA LEU A 159 -6.28 0.43 -4.98
C LEU A 159 -7.64 -0.17 -4.64
N THR A 160 -8.45 0.50 -3.82
CA THR A 160 -9.82 0.06 -3.56
C THR A 160 -10.66 0.11 -4.84
N LEU A 161 -10.59 1.21 -5.60
CA LEU A 161 -11.26 1.34 -6.90
C LEU A 161 -10.77 0.29 -7.90
N LEU A 162 -9.46 0.03 -7.96
CA LEU A 162 -8.88 -1.02 -8.79
C LEU A 162 -9.48 -2.39 -8.46
N MET A 163 -9.66 -2.71 -7.18
CA MET A 163 -10.25 -3.98 -6.75
C MET A 163 -11.74 -4.05 -7.08
N LEU A 164 -12.48 -2.95 -6.93
CA LEU A 164 -13.88 -2.87 -7.36
C LEU A 164 -14.00 -3.15 -8.87
N VAL A 165 -13.20 -2.49 -9.70
CA VAL A 165 -13.18 -2.69 -11.15
C VAL A 165 -12.82 -4.14 -11.50
N ARG A 166 -11.78 -4.68 -10.86
CA ARG A 166 -11.38 -6.10 -11.02
C ARG A 166 -12.54 -7.04 -10.73
N ASN A 167 -13.29 -6.79 -9.66
CA ASN A 167 -14.39 -7.65 -9.23
C ASN A 167 -15.60 -7.54 -10.18
N VAL A 168 -15.92 -6.33 -10.66
CA VAL A 168 -16.96 -6.11 -11.69
C VAL A 168 -16.60 -6.80 -13.00
N VAL A 169 -15.37 -6.66 -13.48
CA VAL A 169 -14.88 -7.30 -14.72
C VAL A 169 -14.84 -8.83 -14.56
N GLY A 170 -14.40 -9.34 -13.41
CA GLY A 170 -14.39 -10.77 -13.11
C GLY A 170 -15.79 -11.37 -13.01
N GLY A 171 -16.74 -10.62 -12.46
CA GLY A 171 -18.16 -10.99 -12.40
C GLY A 171 -18.81 -11.06 -13.77
N ARG A 172 -18.53 -10.10 -14.66
CA ARG A 172 -19.04 -10.08 -16.04
C ARG A 172 -18.56 -11.26 -16.90
N LYS A 173 -17.39 -11.83 -16.61
CA LYS A 173 -16.78 -12.92 -17.40
C LYS A 173 -17.29 -14.32 -17.05
N ARG A 174 -18.08 -14.49 -15.98
CA ARG A 174 -18.64 -15.80 -15.62
C ARG A 174 -20.11 -15.86 -16.07
N PRO A 175 -20.48 -16.67 -17.07
CA PRO A 175 -21.88 -16.86 -17.43
C PRO A 175 -22.64 -17.35 -16.18
N ALA A 176 -23.87 -16.84 -16.01
CA ALA A 176 -24.78 -17.35 -15.01
C ALA A 176 -24.99 -18.85 -15.32
N VAL A 177 -24.45 -19.70 -14.46
CA VAL A 177 -24.90 -21.09 -14.42
C VAL A 177 -26.25 -21.02 -13.72
N GLU A 178 -27.31 -20.96 -14.52
CA GLU A 178 -28.67 -21.18 -14.04
C GLU A 178 -28.78 -22.60 -13.46
N PRO A 179 -29.49 -22.79 -12.34
CA PRO A 179 -29.81 -24.10 -11.79
C PRO A 179 -30.79 -24.90 -12.67
#